data_AF-A0A950L7S8-F1
#
_entry.id   AF-A0A950L7S8-F1
#
_cell.length_a   1.000
_cell.length_b   1.000
_cell.length_c   1.000
_cell.angle_alpha   90.00
_cell.angle_beta   90.00
_cell.angle_gamma   90.00
#
_symmetry.space_group_name_H-M   'P 1'
#
loop_
_entity.id
_entity.type
_entity.pdbx_description
1 polymer ?
#
loop_
_entity_poly.entity_id
_entity_poly.type
_entity_poly.pdbx_seq_one_letter_code
_entity_poly.pdbx_strand_id
1 'polypeptide(L)'
;MASPGRPAILDRREALFPLGYPMTDAILYFGWYAAQATGVFSDPHFRFSRGAIAVHIHSFSASTIRQADKFWVGPLIRHGAAATLGNVYEPFLQLTPTLDLFYDRLVNGLTFAESAYASLRAVSWMTTIVGDPLYRPFSLDLSAVHSSWQAMELFERESTDRPALMRDLNRVGAVNPTALEIAGLLEKKEGQNDAALETFSRAARGYKKGPEKLRCALHQADLLQSLGRNDELAELIKKDLSRFPDDTSKRILNSYEESNP
;
A
#
# COMPACT_ATOMS: atom_id res chain seq x y z
N MET A 1 -16.08 5.89 -4.02
CA MET A 1 -16.25 4.44 -3.77
C MET A 1 -14.98 3.76 -4.20
N ALA A 2 -14.23 3.10 -3.31
CA ALA A 2 -13.03 2.38 -3.70
C ALA A 2 -13.42 1.25 -4.67
N SER A 3 -12.88 1.29 -5.88
CA SER A 3 -13.02 0.22 -6.89
C SER A 3 -12.82 -1.16 -6.23
N PRO A 4 -13.67 -2.16 -6.53
CA PRO A 4 -13.57 -3.48 -5.91
C PRO A 4 -12.23 -4.16 -6.24
N GLY A 5 -11.58 -4.75 -5.23
CA GLY A 5 -10.78 -5.98 -5.43
C GLY A 5 -9.26 -5.90 -5.44
N ARG A 6 -8.60 -4.74 -5.34
CA ARG A 6 -7.13 -4.72 -5.23
C ARG A 6 -6.65 -4.74 -3.78
N PRO A 7 -5.71 -5.62 -3.41
CA PRO A 7 -5.13 -5.67 -2.07
C PRO A 7 -4.47 -4.33 -1.76
N ALA A 8 -4.91 -3.67 -0.70
CA ALA A 8 -4.33 -2.44 -0.24
C ALA A 8 -4.15 -2.52 1.28
N ILE A 9 -3.07 -1.93 1.76
CA ILE A 9 -2.85 -1.73 3.18
C ILE A 9 -3.36 -0.34 3.50
N LEU A 10 -4.43 -0.27 4.27
CA LEU A 10 -4.94 0.98 4.81
C LEU A 10 -4.41 1.14 6.24
N ASP A 11 -3.40 1.99 6.41
CA ASP A 11 -2.93 2.40 7.73
C ASP A 11 -3.66 3.69 8.13
N ARG A 12 -4.33 3.67 9.29
CA ARG A 12 -5.08 4.81 9.84
C ARG A 12 -4.39 5.43 11.06
N ARG A 13 -3.22 4.92 11.44
CA ARG A 13 -2.45 5.46 12.56
C ARG A 13 -1.88 6.82 12.18
N GLU A 14 -1.60 7.64 13.19
CA GLU A 14 -1.02 8.96 12.99
C GLU A 14 0.41 8.89 12.41
N ALA A 15 1.18 7.87 12.83
CA ALA A 15 2.53 7.66 12.37
C ALA A 15 2.58 7.13 10.92
N LEU A 16 3.58 7.58 10.16
CA LEU A 16 3.91 6.99 8.86
C LEU A 16 4.44 5.55 9.03
N PHE A 17 4.43 4.77 7.94
CA PHE A 17 5.08 3.46 7.92
C PHE A 17 6.53 3.58 8.40
N PRO A 18 6.89 2.92 9.52
CA PRO A 18 8.18 3.12 10.16
C PRO A 18 9.33 2.55 9.33
N LEU A 19 10.56 2.95 9.65
CA LEU A 19 11.76 2.33 9.09
C LEU A 19 11.72 0.81 9.36
N GLY A 20 12.00 0.01 8.33
CA GLY A 20 11.95 -1.46 8.39
C GLY A 20 10.55 -2.06 8.28
N TYR A 21 9.50 -1.24 8.09
CA TYR A 21 8.19 -1.77 7.73
C TYR A 21 8.29 -2.56 6.41
N PRO A 22 7.72 -3.79 6.32
CA PRO A 22 7.94 -4.72 5.21
C PRO A 22 7.12 -4.36 3.95
N MET A 23 7.32 -3.15 3.42
CA MET A 23 6.78 -2.70 2.14
C MET A 23 7.65 -3.22 0.99
N THR A 24 7.37 -4.43 0.50
CA THR A 24 8.23 -5.11 -0.49
C THR A 24 7.84 -4.82 -1.95
N ASP A 25 6.55 -4.73 -2.26
CA ASP A 25 6.04 -4.75 -3.64
C ASP A 25 5.08 -3.59 -3.93
N ALA A 26 5.34 -2.41 -3.35
CA ALA A 26 4.48 -1.25 -3.50
C ALA A 26 4.46 -0.74 -4.95
N ILE A 27 3.31 -0.90 -5.61
CA ILE A 27 3.02 -0.35 -6.94
C ILE A 27 2.24 0.97 -6.86
N LEU A 28 1.45 1.17 -5.80
CA LEU A 28 0.76 2.42 -5.50
C LEU A 28 1.06 2.82 -4.05
N TYR A 29 1.37 4.10 -3.85
CA TYR A 29 1.51 4.69 -2.52
C TYR A 29 0.76 6.03 -2.46
N PHE A 30 -0.13 6.17 -1.48
CA PHE A 30 -0.81 7.41 -1.17
C PHE A 30 -0.60 7.73 0.31
N GLY A 31 0.06 8.85 0.58
CA GLY A 31 0.43 9.28 1.93
C GLY A 31 -0.14 10.64 2.33
N TRP A 32 -0.17 10.85 3.65
CA TRP A 32 -0.70 12.01 4.35
C TRP A 32 -0.03 12.09 5.72
N TYR A 33 0.14 13.23 6.40
CA TYR A 33 0.62 14.51 5.91
C TYR A 33 1.88 14.77 6.75
N ALA A 34 3.06 14.74 6.13
CA ALA A 34 4.32 14.98 6.81
C ALA A 34 5.23 15.85 5.96
N ALA A 35 6.10 16.65 6.60
CA ALA A 35 6.94 17.59 5.87
C ALA A 35 8.07 16.91 5.09
N GLN A 36 8.64 15.85 5.64
CA GLN A 36 9.79 15.15 5.06
C GLN A 36 9.44 13.68 4.83
N ALA A 37 9.97 13.11 3.76
CA ALA A 37 9.98 11.67 3.58
C ALA A 37 10.77 11.01 4.72
N THR A 38 10.08 10.20 5.51
CA THR A 38 10.65 9.47 6.66
C THR A 38 10.16 8.02 6.66
N GLY A 39 10.57 7.25 7.67
CA GLY A 39 10.11 5.87 7.85
C GLY A 39 10.70 4.95 6.79
N VAL A 40 9.85 4.21 6.06
CA VAL A 40 10.28 3.34 4.95
C VAL A 40 11.16 4.09 3.93
N PHE A 41 10.86 5.37 3.67
CA PHE A 41 11.60 6.17 2.70
C PHE A 41 12.94 6.70 3.22
N SER A 42 13.27 6.46 4.50
CA SER A 42 14.61 6.71 5.01
C SER A 42 15.58 5.56 4.72
N ASP A 43 15.08 4.38 4.32
CA ASP A 43 15.93 3.25 3.94
C ASP A 43 16.51 3.46 2.53
N PRO A 44 17.84 3.64 2.37
CA PRO A 44 18.46 3.83 1.06
C PRO A 44 18.30 2.61 0.13
N HIS A 45 17.95 1.43 0.65
CA HIS A 45 17.72 0.21 -0.10
C HIS A 45 16.26 0.00 -0.52
N PHE A 46 15.31 0.73 0.07
CA PHE A 46 13.91 0.65 -0.34
C PHE A 46 13.76 1.02 -1.82
N ARG A 47 13.02 0.21 -2.57
CA ARG A 47 12.65 0.50 -3.96
C ARG A 47 11.19 0.19 -4.16
N PHE A 48 10.51 1.07 -4.89
CA PHE A 48 9.19 0.76 -5.41
C PHE A 48 9.27 -0.31 -6.50
N SER A 49 8.14 -0.99 -6.73
CA SER A 49 7.98 -1.85 -7.89
C SER A 49 8.15 -1.04 -9.18
N ARG A 50 8.72 -1.66 -10.23
CA ARG A 50 8.86 -1.00 -11.53
C ARG A 50 7.48 -0.53 -12.02
N GLY A 51 7.38 0.75 -12.39
CA GLY A 51 6.12 1.35 -12.82
C GLY A 51 5.28 1.91 -11.68
N ALA A 52 5.78 1.94 -10.45
CA ALA A 52 4.99 2.46 -9.33
C ALA A 52 4.61 3.93 -9.49
N ILE A 53 3.45 4.27 -8.95
CA ILE A 53 2.99 5.65 -8.78
C ILE A 53 2.91 5.93 -7.27
N ALA A 54 3.60 6.97 -6.82
CA ALA A 54 3.66 7.31 -5.41
C ALA A 54 3.33 8.79 -5.22
N VAL A 55 2.41 9.11 -4.32
CA VAL A 55 1.98 10.48 -4.03
C VAL A 55 1.90 10.66 -2.52
N HIS A 56 2.47 11.75 -2.02
CA HIS A 56 2.32 12.15 -0.62
C HIS A 56 1.77 13.58 -0.56
N ILE A 57 0.64 13.74 0.11
CA ILE A 57 0.05 15.07 0.27
C ILE A 57 0.84 15.83 1.32
N HIS A 58 1.56 16.86 0.85
CA HIS A 58 2.19 17.88 1.68
C HIS A 58 2.29 19.19 0.88
N SER A 59 2.26 20.34 1.55
CA SER A 59 2.25 21.67 0.92
C SER A 59 3.47 21.96 0.06
N PHE A 60 4.63 21.42 0.43
CA PHE A 60 5.90 21.68 -0.26
C PHE A 60 6.51 20.41 -0.86
N SER A 61 5.71 19.35 -1.06
CA SER A 61 6.18 18.03 -1.50
C SER A 61 7.04 18.06 -2.77
N ALA A 62 6.79 19.01 -3.68
CA ALA A 62 7.50 19.20 -4.94
C ALA A 62 8.37 20.46 -5.00
N SER A 63 8.59 21.18 -3.89
CA SER A 63 9.37 22.42 -3.91
C SER A 63 10.85 22.21 -4.29
N THR A 64 11.38 20.98 -4.11
CA THR A 64 12.78 20.63 -4.41
C THR A 64 12.90 19.31 -5.17
N ILE A 65 12.23 19.15 -6.32
CA ILE A 65 12.20 17.89 -7.11
C ILE A 65 13.59 17.31 -7.41
N ARG A 66 14.61 18.17 -7.56
CA ARG A 66 15.99 17.75 -7.87
C ARG A 66 16.81 17.35 -6.63
N GLN A 67 16.28 17.53 -5.42
CA GLN A 67 16.92 17.12 -4.17
C GLN A 67 16.35 15.76 -3.75
N ALA A 68 17.21 14.75 -3.74
CA ALA A 68 16.79 13.36 -3.64
C ALA A 68 16.40 12.93 -2.21
N ASP A 69 16.54 13.83 -1.23
CA ASP A 69 16.42 13.59 0.22
C ASP A 69 15.54 14.64 0.92
N LYS A 70 14.94 15.59 0.19
CA LYS A 70 14.08 16.64 0.76
C LYS A 70 12.64 16.54 0.28
N PHE A 71 11.73 16.81 1.22
CA PHE A 71 10.29 16.73 1.05
C PHE A 71 9.87 15.36 0.52
N TRP A 72 9.16 15.27 -0.62
CA TRP A 72 8.58 14.00 -1.08
C TRP A 72 8.86 13.65 -2.53
N VAL A 73 8.61 14.54 -3.49
CA VAL A 73 8.72 14.19 -4.92
C VAL A 73 10.13 13.71 -5.28
N GLY A 74 11.17 14.39 -4.79
CA GLY A 74 12.57 13.98 -5.00
C GLY A 74 12.89 12.60 -4.42
N PRO A 75 12.64 12.36 -3.11
CA PRO A 75 12.78 11.04 -2.50
C PRO A 75 11.97 9.94 -3.20
N LEU A 76 10.71 10.17 -3.54
CA LEU A 76 9.87 9.16 -4.21
C LEU A 76 10.45 8.74 -5.56
N ILE A 77 10.93 9.70 -6.36
CA ILE A 77 11.63 9.43 -7.63
C ILE A 77 12.94 8.69 -7.38
N ARG A 78 13.72 9.07 -6.35
CA ARG A 78 14.97 8.38 -5.96
C ARG A 78 14.73 6.90 -5.65
N HIS A 79 13.61 6.59 -4.99
CA HIS A 79 13.21 5.21 -4.69
C HIS A 79 12.57 4.47 -5.87
N GLY A 80 12.53 5.07 -7.06
CA GLY A 80 12.12 4.40 -8.29
C GLY A 80 10.65 4.54 -8.67
N ALA A 81 9.92 5.49 -8.07
CA ALA A 81 8.58 5.82 -8.56
C ALA A 81 8.67 6.31 -10.01
N ALA A 82 7.86 5.72 -10.90
CA ALA A 82 7.78 6.11 -12.31
C ALA A 82 6.99 7.40 -12.50
N ALA A 83 6.03 7.66 -11.60
CA ALA A 83 5.21 8.86 -11.63
C ALA A 83 4.82 9.33 -10.21
N THR A 84 4.64 10.64 -10.05
CA THR A 84 4.24 11.27 -8.79
C THR A 84 3.57 12.63 -9.01
N LEU A 85 2.84 13.08 -8.00
CA LEU A 85 2.20 14.40 -7.93
C LEU A 85 2.73 15.09 -6.68
N GLY A 86 2.92 16.41 -6.72
CA GLY A 86 3.24 17.16 -5.52
C GLY A 86 3.12 18.66 -5.69
N ASN A 87 3.27 19.40 -4.60
CA ASN A 87 3.03 20.84 -4.55
C ASN A 87 4.34 21.61 -4.42
N VAL A 88 4.54 22.62 -5.27
CA VAL A 88 5.71 23.51 -5.22
C VAL A 88 5.57 24.59 -4.15
N TYR A 89 4.35 24.84 -3.70
CA TYR A 89 4.01 25.80 -2.64
C TYR A 89 2.68 25.40 -1.99
N GLU A 90 2.32 26.05 -0.88
CA GLU A 90 1.06 25.85 -0.16
C GLU A 90 -0.17 25.93 -1.09
N PRO A 91 -0.88 24.81 -1.31
CA PRO A 91 -2.04 24.79 -2.18
C PRO A 91 -3.36 25.07 -1.43
N PHE A 92 -3.38 25.04 -0.09
CA PHE A 92 -4.55 24.72 0.72
C PHE A 92 -5.08 23.30 0.43
N LEU A 93 -5.56 22.62 1.48
CA LEU A 93 -6.04 21.25 1.37
C LEU A 93 -7.06 21.05 0.24
N GLN A 94 -8.00 21.99 0.09
CA GLN A 94 -9.08 21.90 -0.89
C GLN A 94 -8.57 21.89 -2.35
N LEU A 95 -7.39 22.45 -2.63
CA LEU A 95 -6.83 22.51 -3.98
C LEU A 95 -5.74 21.46 -4.21
N THR A 96 -5.53 20.53 -3.27
CA THR A 96 -4.72 19.34 -3.52
C THR A 96 -5.45 18.36 -4.46
N PRO A 97 -4.71 17.50 -5.19
CA PRO A 97 -5.30 16.45 -6.01
C PRO A 97 -6.25 15.56 -5.21
N THR A 98 -7.44 15.33 -5.75
CA THR A 98 -8.43 14.40 -5.16
C THR A 98 -7.98 12.96 -5.48
N LEU A 99 -7.21 12.34 -4.56
CA LEU A 99 -6.47 11.10 -4.85
C LEU A 99 -7.34 9.87 -5.12
N ASP A 100 -8.56 9.82 -4.57
CA ASP A 100 -9.53 8.77 -4.89
C ASP A 100 -10.02 8.87 -6.33
N LEU A 101 -10.27 10.08 -6.82
CA LEU A 101 -10.58 10.33 -8.24
C LEU A 101 -9.38 10.04 -9.14
N PHE A 102 -8.17 10.45 -8.72
CA PHE A 102 -6.93 10.12 -9.44
C PHE A 102 -6.77 8.60 -9.61
N TYR A 103 -6.89 7.86 -8.51
CA TYR A 103 -6.83 6.39 -8.51
C TYR A 103 -7.91 5.78 -9.41
N ASP A 104 -9.16 6.22 -9.28
CA ASP A 104 -10.29 5.73 -10.08
C ASP A 104 -10.02 5.88 -11.59
N ARG A 105 -9.52 7.04 -12.03
CA ARG A 105 -9.20 7.29 -13.43
C ARG A 105 -8.06 6.39 -13.92
N LEU A 106 -6.99 6.25 -13.13
CA LEU A 106 -5.85 5.38 -13.48
C LEU A 106 -6.27 3.94 -13.70
N VAL A 107 -7.06 3.38 -12.78
CA VAL A 107 -7.42 1.97 -12.82
C VAL A 107 -8.48 1.63 -13.86
N ASN A 108 -9.19 2.64 -14.37
CA ASN A 108 -10.05 2.52 -15.55
C ASN A 108 -9.28 2.71 -16.87
N GLY A 109 -7.94 2.67 -16.81
CA GLY A 109 -7.07 2.63 -17.98
C GLY A 109 -6.78 3.99 -18.62
N LEU A 110 -7.15 5.11 -17.99
CA LEU A 110 -6.75 6.43 -18.47
C LEU A 110 -5.24 6.61 -18.30
N THR A 111 -4.66 7.51 -19.09
CA THR A 111 -3.25 7.90 -18.95
C THR A 111 -2.98 8.57 -17.60
N PHE A 112 -1.72 8.58 -17.20
CA PHE A 112 -1.28 9.29 -16.00
C PHE A 112 -1.63 10.78 -16.08
N ALA A 113 -1.45 11.43 -17.24
CA ALA A 113 -1.83 12.83 -17.41
C ALA A 113 -3.34 13.04 -17.28
N GLU A 114 -4.17 12.27 -18.00
CA GLU A 114 -5.63 12.40 -17.92
C GLU A 114 -6.12 12.19 -16.49
N SER A 115 -5.60 11.17 -15.80
CA SER A 115 -5.94 10.87 -14.42
C SER A 115 -5.52 12.00 -13.48
N ALA A 116 -4.30 12.50 -13.62
CA ALA A 116 -3.78 13.59 -12.79
C ALA A 116 -4.59 14.87 -12.98
N TYR A 117 -4.79 15.33 -14.22
CA TYR A 117 -5.54 16.55 -14.50
C TYR A 117 -7.02 16.44 -14.10
N ALA A 118 -7.65 15.27 -14.26
CA ALA A 118 -9.02 15.04 -13.80
C ALA A 118 -9.16 15.16 -12.26
N SER A 119 -8.08 14.90 -11.52
CA SER A 119 -8.08 15.01 -10.05
C SER A 119 -7.82 16.41 -9.51
N LEU A 120 -7.44 17.37 -10.37
CA LEU A 120 -7.15 18.75 -9.99
C LEU A 120 -8.42 19.60 -9.94
N ARG A 121 -8.55 20.42 -8.90
CA ARG A 121 -9.61 21.44 -8.82
C ARG A 121 -9.21 22.77 -9.46
N ALA A 122 -7.91 23.01 -9.61
CA ALA A 122 -7.35 24.17 -10.28
C ALA A 122 -6.14 23.74 -11.12
N VAL A 123 -6.15 24.14 -12.40
CA VAL A 123 -5.03 23.91 -13.32
C VAL A 123 -4.04 25.07 -13.21
N SER A 124 -2.74 24.79 -13.40
CA SER A 124 -1.67 25.79 -13.28
C SER A 124 -1.58 26.45 -11.91
N TRP A 125 -2.00 25.75 -10.85
CA TRP A 125 -1.95 26.20 -9.47
C TRP A 125 -1.20 25.20 -8.59
N MET A 126 -0.02 25.58 -8.10
CA MET A 126 0.89 24.94 -7.13
C MET A 126 1.20 23.44 -7.25
N THR A 127 0.37 22.61 -7.88
CA THR A 127 0.60 21.19 -8.13
C THR A 127 1.43 21.02 -9.40
N THR A 128 2.45 20.18 -9.31
CA THR A 128 3.25 19.69 -10.43
C THR A 128 3.07 18.18 -10.57
N ILE A 129 3.00 17.74 -11.83
CA ILE A 129 2.87 16.35 -12.24
C ILE A 129 4.22 15.91 -12.79
N VAL A 130 4.78 14.81 -12.28
CA VAL A 130 6.09 14.29 -12.72
C VAL A 130 5.93 12.84 -13.17
N GLY A 131 6.24 12.57 -14.43
CA GLY A 131 6.13 11.24 -15.04
C GLY A 131 5.88 11.34 -16.54
N ASP A 132 5.86 10.20 -17.23
CA ASP A 132 5.45 10.13 -18.64
C ASP A 132 3.93 10.38 -18.75
N PRO A 133 3.49 11.42 -19.49
CA PRO A 133 2.07 11.74 -19.60
C PRO A 133 1.23 10.62 -20.24
N LEU A 134 1.83 9.77 -21.09
CA LEU A 134 1.16 8.65 -21.75
C LEU A 134 1.25 7.34 -20.95
N TYR A 135 1.84 7.36 -19.75
CA TYR A 135 1.96 6.16 -18.92
C TYR A 135 0.57 5.59 -18.55
N ARG A 136 0.36 4.29 -18.81
CA ARG A 136 -0.91 3.58 -18.60
C ARG A 136 -0.69 2.22 -17.93
N PRO A 137 -0.43 2.17 -16.61
CA PRO A 137 -0.14 0.91 -15.91
C PRO A 137 -1.29 -0.09 -15.88
N PHE A 138 -2.54 0.38 -16.07
CA PHE A 138 -3.75 -0.43 -15.94
C PHE A 138 -4.56 -0.47 -17.25
N SER A 139 -3.94 -0.20 -18.41
CA SER A 139 -4.64 -0.44 -19.68
C SER A 139 -4.81 -1.95 -19.88
N LEU A 140 -6.04 -2.41 -20.12
CA LEU A 140 -6.27 -3.76 -20.60
C LEU A 140 -5.66 -3.91 -21.99
N ASP A 141 -4.45 -4.46 -22.07
CA ASP A 141 -4.00 -5.07 -23.31
C ASP A 141 -4.50 -6.52 -23.34
N LEU A 142 -5.64 -6.74 -24.01
CA LEU A 142 -6.21 -8.07 -24.21
C LEU A 142 -5.30 -9.02 -25.02
N SER A 143 -4.19 -8.53 -25.58
CA SER A 143 -3.28 -9.30 -26.43
C SER A 143 -1.95 -9.67 -25.76
N ALA A 144 -1.62 -9.10 -24.59
CA ALA A 144 -0.31 -9.26 -23.93
C ALA A 144 -0.40 -9.92 -22.55
N VAL A 145 -0.98 -11.12 -22.47
CA VAL A 145 -0.97 -11.93 -21.25
C VAL A 145 0.37 -12.66 -21.14
N HIS A 146 1.39 -11.99 -20.61
CA HIS A 146 2.67 -12.61 -20.25
C HIS A 146 2.94 -12.53 -18.74
N SER A 147 2.73 -13.69 -18.09
CA SER A 147 3.39 -14.25 -16.91
C SER A 147 4.00 -13.28 -15.87
N SER A 148 3.17 -12.91 -14.89
CA SER A 148 3.44 -13.00 -13.42
C SER A 148 2.24 -12.53 -12.60
N TRP A 149 1.12 -12.15 -13.26
CA TRP A 149 -0.06 -11.56 -12.62
C TRP A 149 -1.36 -12.34 -12.84
N GLN A 150 -1.31 -13.65 -13.10
CA GLN A 150 -2.51 -14.49 -13.24
C GLN A 150 -3.44 -14.40 -12.02
N ALA A 151 -2.92 -14.14 -10.82
CA ALA A 151 -3.74 -13.86 -9.65
C ALA A 151 -4.50 -12.53 -9.78
N MET A 152 -3.84 -11.46 -10.26
CA MET A 152 -4.44 -10.14 -10.53
C MET A 152 -5.40 -10.13 -11.71
N GLU A 153 -5.16 -10.93 -12.75
CA GLU A 153 -6.15 -11.14 -13.81
C GLU A 153 -7.42 -11.85 -13.31
N LEU A 154 -7.30 -12.78 -12.34
CA LEU A 154 -8.46 -13.35 -11.65
C LEU A 154 -9.17 -12.33 -10.74
N PHE A 155 -8.46 -11.32 -10.21
CA PHE A 155 -9.02 -10.23 -9.39
C PHE A 155 -9.70 -9.14 -10.22
N GLU A 156 -9.14 -8.79 -11.39
CA GLU A 156 -9.67 -7.78 -12.31
C GLU A 156 -10.84 -8.29 -13.16
N ARG A 157 -10.93 -9.61 -13.36
CA ARG A 157 -12.21 -10.22 -13.68
C ARG A 157 -13.10 -10.02 -12.47
N GLU A 158 -14.00 -9.05 -12.55
CA GLU A 158 -15.16 -8.93 -11.67
C GLU A 158 -15.81 -10.31 -11.49
N SER A 159 -15.37 -11.07 -10.49
CA SER A 159 -16.21 -12.13 -9.99
C SER A 159 -17.25 -11.43 -9.13
N THR A 160 -18.35 -11.02 -9.76
CA THR A 160 -19.62 -10.72 -9.09
C THR A 160 -19.99 -11.84 -8.10
N ASP A 161 -19.40 -13.04 -8.25
CA ASP A 161 -19.42 -14.14 -7.30
C ASP A 161 -18.22 -14.10 -6.32
N ARG A 162 -18.41 -13.50 -5.14
CA ARG A 162 -17.37 -13.48 -4.08
C ARG A 162 -17.02 -14.86 -3.53
N PRO A 163 -17.96 -15.78 -3.31
CA PRO A 163 -17.64 -17.16 -2.96
C PRO A 163 -16.71 -17.86 -3.97
N ALA A 164 -16.87 -17.63 -5.27
CA ALA A 164 -15.94 -18.16 -6.27
C ALA A 164 -14.52 -17.60 -6.10
N LEU A 165 -14.38 -16.28 -5.94
CA LEU A 165 -13.08 -15.64 -5.71
C LEU A 165 -12.39 -16.20 -4.47
N MET A 166 -13.08 -16.28 -3.33
CA MET A 166 -12.50 -16.81 -2.10
C MET A 166 -12.08 -18.29 -2.22
N ARG A 167 -12.84 -19.11 -2.97
CA ARG A 167 -12.45 -20.50 -3.27
C ARG A 167 -11.15 -20.55 -4.10
N ASP A 168 -11.05 -19.71 -5.12
CA ASP A 168 -9.85 -19.63 -5.96
C ASP A 168 -8.63 -19.17 -5.17
N LEU A 169 -8.77 -18.17 -4.31
CA LEU A 169 -7.68 -17.69 -3.46
C LEU A 169 -7.22 -18.72 -2.45
N ASN A 170 -8.16 -19.45 -1.83
CA ASN A 170 -7.79 -20.53 -0.93
C ASN A 170 -7.08 -21.68 -1.67
N ARG A 171 -7.53 -22.01 -2.88
CA ARG A 171 -6.91 -23.04 -3.73
C ARG A 171 -5.49 -22.66 -4.15
N VAL A 172 -5.31 -21.47 -4.71
CA VAL A 172 -3.99 -20.95 -5.11
C VAL A 172 -3.10 -20.73 -3.88
N GLY A 173 -3.72 -20.33 -2.77
CA GLY A 173 -3.10 -20.12 -1.46
C GLY A 173 -2.34 -21.33 -0.90
N ALA A 174 -2.72 -22.54 -1.30
CA ALA A 174 -2.02 -23.76 -0.91
C ALA A 174 -0.56 -23.81 -1.40
N VAL A 175 -0.25 -23.11 -2.50
CA VAL A 175 1.09 -23.06 -3.10
C VAL A 175 1.69 -21.65 -3.12
N ASN A 176 0.85 -20.61 -3.16
CA ASN A 176 1.26 -19.21 -3.17
C ASN A 176 0.67 -18.46 -1.97
N PRO A 177 1.46 -18.21 -0.90
CA PRO A 177 0.99 -17.57 0.32
C PRO A 177 0.43 -16.15 0.11
N THR A 178 0.83 -15.46 -0.96
CA THR A 178 0.28 -14.14 -1.31
C THR A 178 -1.21 -14.21 -1.62
N ALA A 179 -1.71 -15.30 -2.22
CA ALA A 179 -3.14 -15.47 -2.43
C ALA A 179 -3.92 -15.59 -1.10
N LEU A 180 -3.32 -16.22 -0.08
CA LEU A 180 -3.90 -16.25 1.27
C LEU A 180 -3.84 -14.88 1.93
N GLU A 181 -2.72 -14.15 1.83
CA GLU A 181 -2.62 -12.80 2.38
C GLU A 181 -3.71 -11.88 1.81
N ILE A 182 -3.97 -11.99 0.50
CA ILE A 182 -5.05 -11.23 -0.15
C ILE A 182 -6.43 -11.69 0.34
N ALA A 183 -6.67 -12.99 0.47
CA ALA A 183 -7.91 -13.52 1.04
C ALA A 183 -8.17 -12.94 2.44
N GLY A 184 -7.15 -12.88 3.31
CA GLY A 184 -7.27 -12.29 4.64
C GLY A 184 -7.59 -10.79 4.61
N LEU A 185 -7.02 -10.03 3.66
CA LEU A 185 -7.36 -8.62 3.47
C LEU A 185 -8.82 -8.41 3.02
N LEU A 186 -9.33 -9.32 2.18
CA LEU A 186 -10.74 -9.30 1.76
C LEU A 186 -11.68 -9.66 2.92
N GLU A 187 -11.37 -10.72 3.66
CA GLU A 187 -12.12 -11.13 4.86
C GLU A 187 -12.20 -10.00 5.89
N LYS A 188 -11.06 -9.34 6.18
CA LYS A 188 -10.98 -8.16 7.05
C LYS A 188 -11.89 -7.04 6.55
N LYS A 189 -11.85 -6.73 5.25
CA LYS A 189 -12.69 -5.68 4.65
C LYS A 189 -14.18 -5.99 4.77
N GLU A 190 -14.56 -7.26 4.74
CA GLU A 190 -15.95 -7.74 4.90
C GLU A 190 -16.37 -7.90 6.37
N GLY A 191 -15.48 -7.65 7.33
CA GLY A 191 -15.74 -7.81 8.77
C GLY A 191 -15.68 -9.25 9.26
N GLN A 192 -15.18 -10.19 8.44
CA GLN A 192 -14.96 -11.59 8.80
C GLN A 192 -13.65 -11.73 9.58
N ASN A 193 -13.57 -11.08 10.74
CA ASN A 193 -12.32 -10.81 11.42
C ASN A 193 -11.58 -12.07 11.91
N ASP A 194 -12.30 -13.04 12.48
CA ASP A 194 -11.67 -14.30 12.94
C ASP A 194 -11.13 -15.14 11.78
N ALA A 195 -11.86 -15.16 10.65
CA ALA A 195 -11.40 -15.80 9.44
C ALA A 195 -10.13 -15.12 8.91
N ALA A 196 -10.13 -13.78 8.89
CA ALA A 196 -8.97 -13.00 8.46
C ALA A 196 -7.72 -13.30 9.31
N LEU A 197 -7.86 -13.37 10.65
CA LEU A 197 -6.77 -13.71 11.55
C LEU A 197 -6.17 -15.10 11.25
N GLU A 198 -7.01 -16.12 11.08
CA GLU A 198 -6.53 -17.46 10.74
C GLU A 198 -5.90 -17.49 9.33
N THR A 199 -6.50 -16.80 8.37
CA THR A 199 -5.99 -16.71 7.01
C THR A 199 -4.62 -16.01 6.95
N PHE A 200 -4.40 -14.92 7.71
CA PHE A 200 -3.09 -14.30 7.85
C PHE A 200 -2.07 -15.22 8.51
N SER A 201 -2.46 -15.97 9.54
CA SER A 201 -1.62 -16.98 10.19
C SER A 201 -1.20 -18.08 9.20
N ARG A 202 -2.14 -18.56 8.36
CA ARG A 202 -1.86 -19.52 7.27
C ARG A 202 -0.90 -18.93 6.23
N ALA A 203 -1.11 -17.69 5.80
CA ALA A 203 -0.22 -17.00 4.86
C ALA A 203 1.20 -16.88 5.45
N ALA A 204 1.33 -16.48 6.72
CA ALA A 204 2.61 -16.37 7.40
C ALA A 204 3.36 -17.71 7.52
N ARG A 205 2.65 -18.84 7.62
CA ARG A 205 3.26 -20.18 7.62
C ARG A 205 3.80 -20.56 6.24
N GLY A 206 3.13 -20.12 5.17
CA GLY A 206 3.51 -20.43 3.80
C GLY A 206 4.71 -19.63 3.28
N TYR A 207 4.91 -18.40 3.76
CA TYR A 207 6.04 -17.57 3.32
C TYR A 207 7.39 -18.16 3.75
N LYS A 208 8.41 -18.03 2.89
CA LYS A 208 9.79 -18.45 3.19
C LYS A 208 10.61 -17.32 3.83
N LYS A 209 10.46 -16.12 3.29
CA LYS A 209 11.19 -14.91 3.68
C LYS A 209 10.62 -14.26 4.95
N GLY A 210 11.43 -13.44 5.62
CA GLY A 210 11.10 -12.73 6.87
C GLY A 210 10.12 -11.56 6.69
N PRO A 211 10.33 -10.63 5.74
CA PRO A 211 9.49 -9.44 5.60
C PRO A 211 8.00 -9.75 5.38
N GLU A 212 7.67 -10.72 4.54
CA GLU A 212 6.27 -11.10 4.25
C GLU A 212 5.62 -11.76 5.48
N LYS A 213 6.38 -12.52 6.27
CA LYS A 213 5.91 -13.04 7.56
C LYS A 213 5.61 -11.92 8.54
N LEU A 214 6.52 -10.93 8.63
CA LEU A 214 6.33 -9.76 9.48
C LEU A 214 5.08 -9.00 9.04
N ARG A 215 4.89 -8.80 7.74
CA ARG A 215 3.70 -8.13 7.19
C ARG A 215 2.41 -8.83 7.61
N CYS A 216 2.34 -10.17 7.53
CA CYS A 216 1.19 -10.93 8.03
C CYS A 216 0.99 -10.78 9.55
N ALA A 217 2.06 -10.69 10.34
CA ALA A 217 1.96 -10.41 11.77
C ALA A 217 1.38 -9.02 12.03
N LEU A 218 1.84 -8.00 11.27
CA LEU A 218 1.33 -6.63 11.38
C LEU A 218 -0.13 -6.51 10.95
N HIS A 219 -0.59 -7.28 9.95
CA HIS A 219 -2.02 -7.34 9.61
C HIS A 219 -2.88 -7.88 10.75
N GLN A 220 -2.39 -8.92 11.44
CA GLN A 220 -3.08 -9.48 12.62
C GLN A 220 -3.06 -8.50 13.78
N ALA A 221 -1.92 -7.86 14.07
CA ALA A 221 -1.77 -6.88 15.15
C ALA A 221 -2.70 -5.67 14.93
N ASP A 222 -2.71 -5.10 13.72
CA ASP A 222 -3.61 -4.01 13.34
C ASP A 222 -5.08 -4.41 13.48
N LEU A 223 -5.44 -5.62 13.06
CA LEU A 223 -6.82 -6.11 13.18
C LEU A 223 -7.22 -6.29 14.65
N LEU A 224 -6.40 -6.94 15.48
CA LEU A 224 -6.67 -7.14 16.90
C LEU A 224 -6.78 -5.80 17.66
N GLN A 225 -5.88 -4.85 17.37
CA GLN A 225 -5.93 -3.50 17.91
C GLN A 225 -7.23 -2.80 17.52
N SER A 226 -7.62 -2.86 16.25
CA SER A 226 -8.88 -2.25 15.77
C SER A 226 -10.15 -2.84 16.39
N LEU A 227 -10.06 -4.07 16.92
CA LEU A 227 -11.14 -4.76 17.61
C LEU A 227 -11.09 -4.61 19.14
N GLY A 228 -10.05 -3.97 19.69
CA GLY A 228 -9.83 -3.88 21.14
C GLY A 228 -9.51 -5.22 21.81
N ARG A 229 -9.05 -6.22 21.07
CA ARG A 229 -8.71 -7.56 21.57
C ARG A 229 -7.30 -7.59 22.16
N ASN A 230 -7.09 -6.81 23.22
CA ASN A 230 -5.77 -6.50 23.77
C ASN A 230 -5.00 -7.73 24.30
N ASP A 231 -5.70 -8.68 24.93
CA ASP A 231 -5.06 -9.90 25.44
C ASP A 231 -4.48 -10.77 24.30
N GLU A 232 -5.24 -10.91 23.21
CA GLU A 232 -4.80 -11.66 22.03
C GLU A 232 -3.70 -10.93 21.25
N LEU A 233 -3.75 -9.59 21.22
CA LEU A 233 -2.70 -8.76 20.65
C LEU A 233 -1.37 -8.97 21.41
N ALA A 234 -1.41 -8.95 22.74
CA ALA A 234 -0.23 -9.15 23.57
C ALA A 234 0.37 -10.55 23.40
N GLU A 235 -0.47 -11.59 23.34
CA GLU A 235 0.01 -12.95 23.07
C GLU A 235 0.59 -13.10 21.65
N LEU A 236 -0.01 -12.46 20.65
CA LEU A 236 0.53 -12.43 19.28
C LEU A 236 1.90 -11.77 19.24
N ILE A 237 2.04 -10.57 19.84
CA ILE A 237 3.31 -9.83 19.84
C ILE A 237 4.38 -10.62 20.58
N LYS A 238 4.09 -11.12 21.78
CA LYS A 238 5.02 -11.96 22.55
C LYS A 238 5.52 -13.16 21.74
N LYS A 239 4.61 -13.83 21.02
CA LYS A 239 4.96 -14.94 20.11
C LYS A 239 5.86 -14.47 18.97
N ASP A 240 5.50 -13.39 18.28
CA ASP A 240 6.23 -12.92 17.09
C ASP A 240 7.57 -12.23 17.44
N LEU A 241 7.75 -11.66 18.62
CA LEU A 241 9.05 -11.15 19.11
C LEU A 241 10.13 -12.24 19.15
N SER A 242 9.75 -13.50 19.42
CA SER A 242 10.67 -14.64 19.36
C SER A 242 11.02 -15.04 17.91
N ARG A 243 10.13 -14.74 16.96
CA ARG A 243 10.23 -15.11 15.55
C ARG A 243 11.04 -14.10 14.73
N PHE A 244 10.99 -12.82 15.10
CA PHE A 244 11.70 -11.73 14.44
C PHE A 244 12.80 -11.19 15.38
N PRO A 245 14.04 -11.69 15.28
CA PRO A 245 15.07 -11.38 16.25
C PRO A 245 15.66 -9.97 16.09
N ASP A 246 15.49 -9.32 14.95
CA ASP A 246 16.05 -8.00 14.68
C ASP A 246 15.31 -6.89 15.44
N ASP A 247 16.05 -5.89 15.89
CA ASP A 247 15.53 -4.82 16.75
C ASP A 247 14.48 -3.94 16.04
N THR A 248 14.54 -3.84 14.71
CA THR A 248 13.63 -2.99 13.95
C THR A 248 12.23 -3.62 13.92
N SER A 249 12.14 -4.90 13.57
CA SER A 249 10.88 -5.66 13.61
C SER A 249 10.26 -5.65 15.01
N LYS A 250 11.06 -5.84 16.05
CA LYS A 250 10.59 -5.81 17.45
C LYS A 250 9.98 -4.47 17.85
N ARG A 251 10.64 -3.36 17.49
CA ARG A 251 10.12 -2.00 17.75
C ARG A 251 8.79 -1.77 17.04
N ILE A 252 8.67 -2.21 15.78
CA ILE A 252 7.41 -2.07 15.03
C ILE A 252 6.30 -2.88 15.70
N LEU A 253 6.55 -4.13 16.07
CA LEU A 253 5.56 -4.97 16.75
C LEU A 253 5.09 -4.35 18.08
N ASN A 254 6.02 -3.91 18.93
CA ASN A 254 5.69 -3.29 20.22
C ASN A 254 4.88 -1.99 20.08
N SER A 255 5.05 -1.25 18.99
CA SER A 255 4.27 -0.02 18.76
C SER A 255 2.75 -0.24 18.70
N TYR A 256 2.29 -1.46 18.41
CA TYR A 256 0.86 -1.81 18.41
C TYR A 256 0.27 -1.99 19.81
N GLU A 257 1.09 -2.30 20.84
CA GLU A 257 0.63 -2.30 22.24
C GLU A 257 0.60 -0.90 22.84
N GLU A 258 1.58 -0.07 22.51
CA GLU A 258 1.74 1.28 23.07
C GLU A 258 0.69 2.27 22.52
N SER A 259 0.19 2.02 21.32
CA SER A 259 -0.83 2.83 20.65
C SER A 259 -2.23 2.43 21.12
N ASN A 260 -2.54 2.63 22.40
CA ASN A 260 -3.90 2.48 22.91
C ASN A 260 -4.70 3.75 22.55
N PRO A 261 -5.86 3.66 21.86
CA PRO A 261 -6.71 4.81 21.60
C PRO A 261 -7.32 5.43 22.87
#